data_AF-A0A9E6B708-F1
#
_entry.id   AF-A0A9E6B708-F1
#
_cell.length_a   1.000
_cell.length_b   1.000
_cell.length_c   1.000
_cell.angle_alpha   90.00
_cell.angle_beta   90.00
_cell.angle_gamma   90.00
#
_symmetry.space_group_name_H-M   'P 1'
#
loop_
_entity.id
_entity.type
_entity.pdbx_description
1 polymer ?
#
loop_
_entity_poly.entity_id
_entity_poly.type
_entity_poly.pdbx_seq_one_letter_code
_entity_poly.pdbx_strand_id
1 'polypeptide(L)'
;MNTIFKMKSTFITLILILLTCGCAIQSKNTAEKDINSPINNNAERDTKASPVKRYPPSYPSEAARQGIEGWVQLMFDIDKQGYTKNINVIKSKPVGTFEQSAIDSLKRWEYQPKVVHGEAIYQQEQTIQLDFTLDKNEVFNPSSSTRHSYSPRPANKYQKITDIDVYNGVKQGFELYTEGKLKQALETATNIQATTPFEQAYVDRIIGNFYAELGRMEQAIYYLNEASKVQLLTDVSHGATTRLLADLNYHQGHYQAALDSYHDWINFTGNQDPRVLARITSAALKLRRN
;
A
#
# COMPACT_ATOMS: atom_id res chain seq x y z
N MET A 1 26.62 29.09 28.22
CA MET A 1 26.58 29.00 26.74
C MET A 1 25.79 27.75 26.36
N ASN A 2 24.49 27.91 26.12
CA ASN A 2 23.53 26.85 25.78
C ASN A 2 23.02 27.08 24.37
N THR A 3 23.53 26.34 23.38
CA THR A 3 23.05 26.43 21.99
C THR A 3 22.85 25.09 21.29
N ILE A 4 23.12 23.95 21.95
CA ILE A 4 23.01 22.61 21.32
C ILE A 4 21.64 21.94 21.56
N PHE A 5 20.81 22.45 22.48
CA PHE A 5 19.52 21.82 22.80
C PHE A 5 18.33 22.29 21.94
N LYS A 6 18.53 23.26 21.03
CA LYS A 6 17.42 23.93 20.30
C LYS A 6 16.89 23.18 19.06
N MET A 7 17.54 22.09 18.63
CA MET A 7 17.23 21.45 17.32
C MET A 7 16.47 20.12 17.40
N LYS A 8 16.19 19.59 18.60
CA LYS A 8 15.34 18.39 18.78
C LYS A 8 13.86 18.70 19.07
N SER A 9 13.55 19.97 19.36
CA SER A 9 12.23 20.40 19.85
C SER A 9 11.25 20.86 18.76
N THR A 10 11.71 21.15 17.54
CA THR A 10 10.86 21.66 16.44
C THR A 10 10.25 20.56 15.57
N PHE A 11 10.73 19.31 15.66
CA PHE A 11 10.15 18.17 14.94
C PHE A 11 9.05 17.43 15.73
N ILE A 12 9.02 17.59 17.06
CA ILE A 12 8.00 16.98 17.93
C ILE A 12 6.71 17.83 17.95
N THR A 13 6.78 19.11 17.55
CA THR A 13 5.67 20.06 17.61
C THR A 13 4.79 20.11 16.35
N LEU A 14 5.16 19.46 15.24
CA LEU A 14 4.32 19.42 14.02
C LEU A 14 3.43 18.18 13.92
N ILE A 15 3.65 17.16 14.76
CA ILE A 15 2.80 15.94 14.83
C ILE A 15 1.74 16.07 15.94
N LEU A 16 1.90 17.01 16.86
CA LEU A 16 1.03 17.16 18.03
C LEU A 16 -0.25 17.99 17.80
N ILE A 17 -0.43 18.69 16.67
CA ILE A 17 -1.56 19.63 16.47
C ILE A 17 -2.86 18.93 16.00
N LEU A 18 -2.84 17.62 15.72
CA LEU A 18 -4.04 16.86 15.36
C LEU A 18 -4.62 15.99 16.49
N LEU A 19 -4.11 16.08 17.72
CA LEU A 19 -4.46 15.09 18.77
C LEU A 19 -4.62 15.61 20.21
N THR A 20 -4.70 16.93 20.46
CA THR A 20 -4.71 17.40 21.86
C THR A 20 -6.09 17.54 22.48
N CYS A 21 -6.32 16.83 23.59
CA CYS A 21 -6.67 17.42 24.89
C CYS A 21 -6.33 16.39 25.98
N GLY A 22 -5.20 16.53 26.71
CA GLY A 22 -5.15 17.11 28.06
C GLY A 22 -5.74 16.13 29.10
N CYS A 23 -4.99 15.45 29.98
CA CYS A 23 -4.10 15.98 31.01
C CYS A 23 -3.14 14.91 31.56
N ALA A 24 -2.07 15.40 32.17
CA ALA A 24 -0.99 14.64 32.81
C ALA A 24 -1.42 13.89 34.09
N ILE A 25 -0.79 12.73 34.36
CA ILE A 25 -0.38 12.23 35.69
C ILE A 25 0.72 11.18 35.49
N GLN A 26 1.72 11.22 36.36
CA GLN A 26 2.99 10.48 36.31
C GLN A 26 2.95 9.29 37.28
N SER A 27 3.43 8.10 36.87
CA SER A 27 3.95 7.10 37.82
C SER A 27 4.93 6.14 37.14
N LYS A 28 5.97 5.78 37.90
CA LYS A 28 7.12 4.95 37.50
C LYS A 28 6.92 3.48 37.92
N ASN A 29 7.66 2.61 37.22
CA ASN A 29 8.27 1.34 37.64
C ASN A 29 7.81 0.04 36.95
N THR A 30 8.73 -0.45 36.10
CA THR A 30 9.44 -1.74 36.16
C THR A 30 8.66 -3.05 36.08
N ALA A 31 8.85 -3.78 34.98
CA ALA A 31 9.56 -5.07 34.97
C ALA A 31 9.60 -5.65 33.55
N GLU A 32 10.82 -5.89 33.04
CA GLU A 32 11.10 -6.75 31.89
C GLU A 32 10.76 -8.20 32.18
N LYS A 33 10.30 -8.92 31.16
CA LYS A 33 10.52 -10.36 31.09
C LYS A 33 10.82 -10.77 29.65
N ASP A 34 12.07 -11.16 29.46
CA ASP A 34 12.59 -11.82 28.28
C ASP A 34 11.81 -13.11 28.00
N ILE A 35 11.45 -13.33 26.73
CA ILE A 35 11.10 -14.65 26.22
C ILE A 35 11.80 -14.81 24.87
N ASN A 36 12.98 -15.44 24.92
CA ASN A 36 13.57 -16.10 23.76
C ASN A 36 12.65 -17.26 23.36
N SER A 37 12.12 -17.22 22.13
CA SER A 37 11.49 -18.36 21.49
C SER A 37 12.33 -18.76 20.27
N PRO A 38 12.57 -20.06 20.03
CA PRO A 38 13.54 -20.53 19.06
C PRO A 38 13.09 -20.25 17.61
N ILE A 39 14.03 -19.73 16.83
CA ILE A 39 13.90 -19.45 15.40
C ILE A 39 13.84 -20.78 14.66
N ASN A 40 12.67 -21.17 14.17
CA ASN A 40 12.55 -22.23 13.16
C ASN A 40 12.63 -21.61 11.77
N ASN A 41 13.81 -21.73 11.16
CA ASN A 41 14.08 -21.32 9.80
C ASN A 41 13.42 -22.31 8.82
N ASN A 42 12.20 -22.00 8.38
CA ASN A 42 11.63 -22.48 7.12
C ASN A 42 10.60 -21.46 6.64
N ALA A 43 11.09 -20.29 6.23
CA ALA A 43 10.28 -19.32 5.50
C ALA A 43 10.06 -19.84 4.08
N GLU A 44 8.87 -20.43 3.86
CA GLU A 44 8.29 -20.56 2.52
C GLU A 44 8.36 -19.20 1.83
N ARG A 45 8.90 -19.17 0.62
CA ARG A 45 9.00 -17.94 -0.17
C ARG A 45 7.59 -17.57 -0.64
N ASP A 46 6.97 -16.62 0.04
CA ASP A 46 5.78 -15.92 -0.45
C ASP A 46 6.13 -15.11 -1.70
N THR A 47 6.01 -15.74 -2.88
CA THR A 47 6.18 -15.05 -4.17
C THR A 47 4.97 -14.18 -4.48
N LYS A 48 5.19 -12.88 -4.68
CA LYS A 48 4.22 -11.92 -5.22
C LYS A 48 3.73 -12.43 -6.59
N ALA A 49 2.42 -12.40 -6.83
CA ALA A 49 1.84 -12.74 -8.13
C ALA A 49 2.44 -11.80 -9.20
N SER A 50 3.22 -12.38 -10.11
CA SER A 50 3.86 -11.67 -11.22
C SER A 50 3.22 -12.16 -12.53
N PRO A 51 2.89 -11.27 -13.48
CA PRO A 51 2.27 -11.70 -14.73
C PRO A 51 3.27 -12.52 -15.56
N VAL A 52 2.87 -13.72 -15.94
CA VAL A 52 3.68 -14.69 -16.71
C VAL A 52 3.55 -14.42 -18.20
N LYS A 53 2.36 -14.02 -18.66
CA LYS A 53 2.10 -13.71 -20.07
C LYS A 53 1.11 -12.57 -20.20
N ARG A 54 1.53 -11.49 -20.87
CA ARG A 54 0.68 -10.34 -21.20
C ARG A 54 0.42 -10.33 -22.70
N TYR A 55 -0.84 -10.15 -23.07
CA TYR A 55 -1.22 -9.86 -24.45
C TYR A 55 -1.51 -8.36 -24.54
N PRO A 56 -0.93 -7.62 -25.49
CA PRO A 56 -1.31 -6.22 -25.67
C PRO A 56 -2.75 -6.13 -26.18
N PRO A 57 -3.53 -5.11 -25.78
CA PRO A 57 -4.86 -4.90 -26.32
C PRO A 57 -4.80 -4.50 -27.80
N SER A 58 -5.79 -4.96 -28.56
CA SER A 58 -5.92 -4.57 -29.97
C SER A 58 -6.43 -3.13 -30.04
N TYR A 59 -5.74 -2.26 -30.78
CA TYR A 59 -6.16 -0.87 -30.95
C TYR A 59 -7.43 -0.82 -31.83
N PRO A 60 -8.53 -0.16 -31.38
CA PRO A 60 -9.72 0.03 -32.20
C PRO A 60 -9.40 0.80 -33.50
N SER A 61 -9.78 0.26 -34.65
CA SER A 61 -9.40 0.81 -35.96
C SER A 61 -9.93 2.22 -36.22
N GLU A 62 -11.12 2.55 -35.70
CA GLU A 62 -11.68 3.91 -35.77
C GLU A 62 -10.87 4.89 -34.92
N ALA A 63 -10.57 4.52 -33.66
CA ALA A 63 -9.75 5.34 -32.77
C ALA A 63 -8.35 5.59 -33.36
N ALA A 64 -7.75 4.56 -33.96
CA ALA A 64 -6.45 4.68 -34.62
C ALA A 64 -6.48 5.62 -35.82
N ARG A 65 -7.53 5.56 -36.66
CA ARG A 65 -7.69 6.49 -37.80
C ARG A 65 -7.90 7.92 -37.37
N GLN A 66 -8.58 8.12 -36.23
CA GLN A 66 -8.90 9.44 -35.71
C GLN A 66 -7.82 10.03 -34.81
N GLY A 67 -6.71 9.32 -34.58
CA GLY A 67 -5.68 9.81 -33.67
C GLY A 67 -6.10 9.80 -32.21
N ILE A 68 -7.17 9.09 -31.85
CA ILE A 68 -7.72 9.09 -30.50
C ILE A 68 -6.89 8.14 -29.67
N GLU A 69 -6.28 8.66 -28.61
CA GLU A 69 -5.54 7.94 -27.58
C GLU A 69 -6.32 7.93 -26.26
N GLY A 70 -5.94 7.06 -25.35
CA GLY A 70 -6.65 6.96 -24.08
C GLY A 70 -6.20 5.82 -23.19
N TRP A 71 -7.03 5.49 -22.22
CA TRP A 71 -6.75 4.47 -21.23
C TRP A 71 -8.02 3.80 -20.71
N VAL A 72 -7.87 2.57 -20.21
CA VAL A 72 -8.94 1.81 -19.55
C VAL A 72 -8.40 1.21 -18.26
N GLN A 73 -9.06 1.51 -17.15
CA GLN A 73 -8.81 0.88 -15.86
C GLN A 73 -9.80 -0.26 -15.64
N LEU A 74 -9.28 -1.44 -15.36
CA LEU A 74 -10.01 -2.69 -15.19
C LEU A 74 -9.82 -3.23 -13.77
N MET A 75 -10.84 -3.92 -13.26
CA MET A 75 -10.82 -4.76 -12.08
C MET A 75 -11.04 -6.21 -12.50
N PHE A 76 -10.34 -7.16 -11.91
CA PHE A 76 -10.44 -8.57 -12.22
C PHE A 76 -9.95 -9.42 -11.06
N ASP A 77 -10.30 -10.69 -11.08
CA ASP A 77 -9.80 -11.69 -10.13
C ASP A 77 -8.77 -12.59 -10.84
N ILE A 78 -7.88 -13.21 -10.08
CA ILE A 78 -6.96 -14.25 -10.57
C ILE A 78 -7.34 -15.55 -9.89
N ASP A 79 -7.63 -16.58 -10.69
CA ASP A 79 -7.93 -17.90 -10.15
C ASP A 79 -6.68 -18.66 -9.68
N LYS A 80 -6.88 -19.83 -9.06
CA LYS A 80 -5.78 -20.64 -8.52
C LYS A 80 -4.82 -21.16 -9.61
N GLN A 81 -5.23 -21.09 -10.87
CA GLN A 81 -4.45 -21.49 -12.03
C GLN A 81 -3.74 -20.29 -12.69
N GLY A 82 -4.03 -19.07 -12.23
CA GLY A 82 -3.38 -17.86 -12.73
C GLY A 82 -4.16 -17.17 -13.85
N TYR A 83 -5.38 -17.62 -14.17
CA TYR A 83 -6.19 -16.98 -15.20
C TYR A 83 -7.02 -15.84 -14.61
N THR A 84 -7.18 -14.79 -15.40
CA THR A 84 -8.04 -13.66 -15.04
C THR A 84 -9.52 -14.02 -15.16
N LYS A 85 -10.33 -13.66 -14.16
CA LYS A 85 -11.79 -13.82 -14.12
C LYS A 85 -12.45 -12.51 -13.68
N ASN A 86 -13.78 -12.44 -13.78
CA ASN A 86 -14.58 -11.31 -13.25
C ASN A 86 -14.09 -9.92 -13.68
N ILE A 87 -13.69 -9.80 -14.96
CA ILE A 87 -13.12 -8.57 -15.51
C ILE A 87 -14.23 -7.53 -15.69
N ASN A 88 -14.07 -6.37 -15.07
CA ASN A 88 -14.99 -5.25 -15.12
C ASN A 88 -14.22 -3.95 -15.38
N VAL A 89 -14.81 -3.03 -16.15
CA VAL A 89 -14.22 -1.69 -16.35
C VAL A 89 -14.58 -0.81 -15.16
N ILE A 90 -13.57 -0.22 -14.54
CA ILE A 90 -13.73 0.74 -13.44
C ILE A 90 -13.91 2.14 -14.01
N LYS A 91 -12.99 2.54 -14.90
CA LYS A 91 -12.93 3.87 -15.53
C LYS A 91 -12.26 3.74 -16.91
N SER A 92 -12.54 4.71 -17.77
CA SER A 92 -11.93 4.79 -19.09
C SER A 92 -11.96 6.22 -19.59
N LYS A 93 -11.04 6.54 -20.50
CA LYS A 93 -11.07 7.78 -21.25
C LYS A 93 -10.48 7.54 -22.64
N PRO A 94 -11.18 7.92 -23.73
CA PRO A 94 -12.59 8.27 -23.77
C PRO A 94 -13.49 7.06 -23.49
N VAL A 95 -14.68 7.32 -22.95
CA VAL A 95 -15.66 6.27 -22.66
C VAL A 95 -16.22 5.71 -23.97
N GLY A 96 -16.38 4.39 -24.04
CA GLY A 96 -16.94 3.65 -25.17
C GLY A 96 -15.96 3.38 -26.32
N THR A 97 -14.67 3.65 -26.12
CA THR A 97 -13.66 3.56 -27.18
C THR A 97 -12.76 2.34 -27.04
N PHE A 98 -12.22 2.10 -25.85
CA PHE A 98 -11.11 1.16 -25.62
C PHE A 98 -11.47 -0.02 -24.72
N GLU A 99 -12.62 0.05 -24.04
CA GLU A 99 -13.05 -0.83 -22.96
C GLU A 99 -13.07 -2.29 -23.39
N GLN A 100 -13.68 -2.57 -24.55
CA GLN A 100 -13.80 -3.93 -25.05
C GLN A 100 -12.43 -4.52 -25.41
N SER A 101 -11.58 -3.74 -26.08
CA SER A 101 -10.20 -4.14 -26.39
C SER A 101 -9.39 -4.46 -25.14
N ALA A 102 -9.59 -3.67 -24.09
CA ALA A 102 -8.93 -3.84 -22.80
C ALA A 102 -9.42 -5.11 -22.08
N ILE A 103 -10.73 -5.35 -22.06
CA ILE A 103 -11.34 -6.57 -21.50
C ILE A 103 -10.83 -7.82 -22.24
N ASP A 104 -10.86 -7.81 -23.57
CA ASP A 104 -10.50 -8.99 -24.38
C ASP A 104 -9.01 -9.32 -24.34
N SER A 105 -8.19 -8.31 -24.13
CA SER A 105 -6.78 -8.47 -23.80
C SER A 105 -6.61 -9.18 -22.46
N LEU A 106 -7.23 -8.63 -21.42
CA LEU A 106 -7.05 -9.09 -20.05
C LEU A 106 -7.53 -10.53 -19.87
N LYS A 107 -8.62 -10.94 -20.55
CA LYS A 107 -9.11 -12.34 -20.58
C LYS A 107 -8.05 -13.37 -20.96
N ARG A 108 -7.00 -12.97 -21.68
CA ARG A 108 -5.93 -13.84 -22.16
C ARG A 108 -4.68 -13.78 -21.29
N TRP A 109 -4.65 -12.91 -20.28
CA TRP A 109 -3.49 -12.76 -19.43
C TRP A 109 -3.36 -13.95 -18.49
N GLU A 110 -2.11 -14.31 -18.22
CA GLU A 110 -1.74 -15.39 -17.32
C GLU A 110 -0.83 -14.83 -16.23
N TYR A 111 -1.14 -15.17 -14.99
CA TYR A 111 -0.42 -14.76 -13.79
C TYR A 111 0.21 -15.98 -13.11
N GLN A 112 1.33 -15.77 -12.43
CA GLN A 112 1.84 -16.76 -11.49
C GLN A 112 0.86 -16.79 -10.31
N PRO A 113 0.19 -17.93 -10.00
CA PRO A 113 -0.70 -18.02 -8.86
C PRO A 113 0.06 -17.72 -7.58
N LYS A 114 -0.54 -16.94 -6.69
CA LYS A 114 0.00 -16.78 -5.34
C LYS A 114 -0.16 -18.10 -4.58
N VAL A 115 0.92 -18.58 -4.00
CA VAL A 115 0.96 -19.79 -3.17
C VAL A 115 1.12 -19.38 -1.71
N VAL A 116 0.30 -19.92 -0.82
CA VAL A 116 0.39 -19.76 0.64
C VAL A 116 0.30 -21.17 1.24
N HIS A 117 1.28 -21.59 2.03
CA HIS A 117 1.36 -22.94 2.61
C HIS A 117 1.27 -24.07 1.57
N GLY A 118 1.94 -23.90 0.43
CA GLY A 118 1.92 -24.87 -0.67
C GLY A 118 0.63 -24.90 -1.50
N GLU A 119 -0.40 -24.12 -1.13
CA GLU A 119 -1.66 -24.06 -1.85
C GLU A 119 -1.80 -22.77 -2.66
N ALA A 120 -2.21 -22.89 -3.94
CA ALA A 120 -2.56 -21.75 -4.76
C ALA A 120 -3.87 -21.12 -4.29
N ILE A 121 -3.86 -19.80 -4.06
CA ILE A 121 -5.02 -19.04 -3.57
C ILE A 121 -5.66 -18.21 -4.68
N TYR A 122 -6.98 -18.02 -4.57
CA TYR A 122 -7.73 -17.11 -5.43
C TYR A 122 -7.45 -15.66 -5.00
N GLN A 123 -7.19 -14.77 -5.96
CA GLN A 123 -6.87 -13.37 -5.68
C GLN A 123 -7.97 -12.48 -6.23
N GLN A 124 -8.69 -11.78 -5.36
CA GLN A 124 -9.83 -10.96 -5.74
C GLN A 124 -9.44 -9.50 -6.01
N GLU A 125 -10.24 -8.83 -6.83
CA GLU A 125 -10.27 -7.38 -7.01
C GLU A 125 -8.92 -6.74 -7.38
N GLN A 126 -8.13 -7.46 -8.18
CA GLN A 126 -6.92 -6.93 -8.80
C GLN A 126 -7.28 -5.81 -9.77
N THR A 127 -6.45 -4.77 -9.86
CA THR A 127 -6.68 -3.66 -10.78
C THR A 127 -5.50 -3.42 -11.70
N ILE A 128 -5.78 -3.00 -12.94
CA ILE A 128 -4.78 -2.68 -13.95
C ILE A 128 -5.28 -1.53 -14.82
N GLN A 129 -4.39 -0.67 -15.30
CA GLN A 129 -4.69 0.29 -16.36
C GLN A 129 -3.97 -0.13 -17.64
N LEU A 130 -4.69 -0.11 -18.77
CA LEU A 130 -4.15 -0.32 -20.10
C LEU A 130 -4.23 1.00 -20.87
N ASP A 131 -3.07 1.46 -21.34
CA ASP A 131 -2.95 2.67 -22.13
C ASP A 131 -2.95 2.33 -23.63
N PHE A 132 -3.60 3.18 -24.42
CA PHE A 132 -3.74 3.09 -25.86
C PHE A 132 -3.09 4.34 -26.46
N THR A 133 -1.86 4.17 -26.94
CA THR A 133 -1.06 5.20 -27.60
C THR A 133 -0.76 4.80 -29.05
N LEU A 134 -0.65 5.78 -29.94
CA LEU A 134 -0.41 5.59 -31.37
C LEU A 134 1.07 5.67 -31.75
N ASP A 135 1.93 6.04 -30.81
CA ASP A 135 3.36 6.10 -31.05
C ASP A 135 3.95 4.68 -31.13
N LYS A 136 4.18 4.22 -32.38
CA LYS A 136 4.55 2.84 -32.70
C LYS A 136 5.95 2.42 -32.25
N ASN A 137 6.71 3.34 -31.64
CA ASN A 137 8.07 3.08 -31.14
C ASN A 137 8.17 2.98 -29.62
N GLU A 138 7.08 3.14 -28.86
CA GLU A 138 7.09 2.81 -27.44
C GLU A 138 6.83 1.31 -27.25
N VAL A 139 7.92 0.54 -27.19
CA VAL A 139 7.92 -0.74 -26.46
C VAL A 139 7.27 -0.45 -25.11
N PHE A 140 6.18 -1.15 -24.78
CA PHE A 140 5.47 -1.08 -23.50
C PHE A 140 6.45 -0.75 -22.36
N ASN A 141 6.51 0.53 -22.00
CA ASN A 141 7.41 1.04 -20.97
C ASN A 141 6.51 1.58 -19.86
N PRO A 142 6.33 0.85 -18.75
CA PRO A 142 5.49 1.30 -17.64
C PRO A 142 6.02 2.58 -16.94
N SER A 143 7.11 3.16 -17.43
CA SER A 143 7.80 4.33 -16.86
C SER A 143 7.55 5.65 -17.62
N SER A 144 6.86 5.67 -18.77
CA SER A 144 6.64 6.88 -19.59
C SER A 144 5.22 7.46 -19.49
N SER A 145 4.60 7.42 -18.31
CA SER A 145 3.31 8.09 -18.10
C SER A 145 3.45 9.63 -18.06
N THR A 146 3.02 10.29 -19.13
CA THR A 146 2.68 11.71 -19.08
C THR A 146 1.54 11.95 -18.10
N ARG A 147 1.89 12.48 -16.91
CA ARG A 147 1.04 13.15 -15.90
C ARG A 147 -0.39 12.60 -15.79
N HIS A 148 -0.54 11.48 -15.08
CA HIS A 148 -1.83 11.05 -14.54
C HIS A 148 -2.42 12.17 -13.67
N SER A 149 -3.50 12.80 -14.14
CA SER A 149 -4.35 13.61 -13.27
C SER A 149 -5.09 12.65 -12.35
N TYR A 150 -4.80 12.74 -11.05
CA TYR A 150 -5.45 11.99 -9.98
C TYR A 150 -6.98 11.95 -10.16
N SER A 151 -7.56 10.76 -9.99
CA SER A 151 -9.00 10.57 -9.84
C SER A 151 -9.23 9.66 -8.63
N PRO A 152 -9.67 10.21 -7.47
CA PRO A 152 -9.99 9.41 -6.29
C PRO A 152 -10.91 8.23 -6.66
N ARG A 153 -10.76 7.10 -5.98
CA ARG A 153 -11.78 6.06 -6.05
C ARG A 153 -13.03 6.62 -5.34
N PRO A 154 -14.25 6.41 -5.86
CA PRO A 154 -15.44 6.73 -5.08
C PRO A 154 -15.38 5.95 -3.76
N ALA A 155 -15.75 6.60 -2.66
CA ALA A 155 -15.72 5.99 -1.33
C ALA A 155 -16.42 4.63 -1.36
N ASN A 156 -15.70 3.58 -1.00
CA ASN A 156 -16.25 2.24 -1.06
C ASN A 156 -17.18 2.06 0.15
N LYS A 157 -18.46 1.77 -0.10
CA LYS A 157 -19.48 1.50 0.95
C LYS A 157 -19.09 0.37 1.91
N TYR A 158 -18.12 -0.46 1.53
CA TYR A 158 -17.58 -1.57 2.33
C TYR A 158 -16.34 -1.19 3.16
N GLN A 159 -15.87 0.06 3.12
CA GLN A 159 -14.79 0.58 3.97
C GLN A 159 -15.29 1.01 5.35
N LYS A 160 -15.96 0.09 6.05
CA LYS A 160 -16.55 0.35 7.35
C LYS A 160 -16.27 -0.82 8.29
N ILE A 161 -15.92 -0.50 9.53
CA ILE A 161 -15.90 -1.48 10.62
C ILE A 161 -17.35 -1.82 10.95
N THR A 162 -17.69 -3.09 10.83
CA THR A 162 -19.05 -3.59 11.07
C THR A 162 -19.15 -4.41 12.35
N ASP A 163 -18.05 -5.05 12.74
CA ASP A 163 -18.00 -5.83 13.95
C ASP A 163 -17.80 -4.94 15.20
N ILE A 164 -18.61 -5.19 16.23
CA ILE A 164 -18.63 -4.37 17.44
C ILE A 164 -17.39 -4.61 18.32
N ASP A 165 -16.87 -5.82 18.35
CA ASP A 165 -15.68 -6.18 19.14
C ASP A 165 -14.43 -5.59 18.48
N VAL A 166 -14.36 -5.63 17.14
CA VAL A 166 -13.33 -4.91 16.37
C VAL A 166 -13.39 -3.42 16.65
N TYR A 167 -14.58 -2.81 16.59
CA TYR A 167 -14.76 -1.39 16.90
C TYR A 167 -14.29 -1.04 18.33
N ASN A 168 -14.70 -1.82 19.32
CA ASN A 168 -14.33 -1.59 20.72
C ASN A 168 -12.83 -1.78 20.96
N GLY A 169 -12.23 -2.82 20.38
CA GLY A 169 -10.79 -3.06 20.48
C GLY A 169 -9.97 -1.96 19.83
N VAL A 170 -10.36 -1.50 18.64
CA VAL A 170 -9.74 -0.34 17.96
C VAL A 170 -9.84 0.90 18.84
N LYS A 171 -11.04 1.19 19.36
CA LYS A 171 -11.28 2.35 20.23
C LYS A 171 -10.39 2.31 21.47
N GLN A 172 -10.36 1.19 22.17
CA GLN A 172 -9.52 1.00 23.36
C GLN A 172 -8.03 1.13 23.03
N GLY A 173 -7.57 0.57 21.91
CA GLY A 173 -6.19 0.71 21.45
C GLY A 173 -5.82 2.18 21.23
N PHE A 174 -6.71 2.98 20.64
CA PHE A 174 -6.49 4.42 20.48
C PHE A 174 -6.49 5.17 21.81
N GLU A 175 -7.40 4.86 22.74
CA GLU A 175 -7.40 5.46 24.08
C GLU A 175 -6.05 5.23 24.78
N LEU A 176 -5.58 3.98 24.82
CA LEU A 176 -4.27 3.63 25.37
C LEU A 176 -3.11 4.36 24.67
N TYR A 177 -3.19 4.51 23.35
CA TYR A 177 -2.20 5.27 22.58
C TYR A 177 -2.18 6.74 22.99
N THR A 178 -3.34 7.38 23.11
CA THR A 178 -3.44 8.79 23.55
C THR A 178 -2.96 9.01 24.98
N GLU A 179 -3.02 7.99 25.83
CA GLU A 179 -2.45 7.99 27.18
C GLU A 179 -0.92 7.74 27.19
N GLY A 180 -0.29 7.58 26.03
CA GLY A 180 1.14 7.27 25.89
C GLY A 180 1.48 5.82 26.23
N LYS A 181 0.48 4.95 26.41
CA LYS A 181 0.65 3.53 26.75
C LYS A 181 0.81 2.69 25.49
N LEU A 182 1.76 3.07 24.64
CA LEU A 182 1.96 2.52 23.29
C LEU A 182 2.11 0.98 23.25
N LYS A 183 2.77 0.38 24.25
CA LYS A 183 2.88 -1.09 24.35
C LYS A 183 1.53 -1.78 24.60
N GLN A 184 0.70 -1.21 25.47
CA GLN A 184 -0.64 -1.75 25.76
C GLN A 184 -1.60 -1.52 24.60
N ALA A 185 -1.48 -0.37 23.92
CA ALA A 185 -2.20 -0.08 22.69
C ALA A 185 -1.91 -1.11 21.60
N LEU A 186 -0.62 -1.44 21.42
CA LEU A 186 -0.18 -2.48 20.50
C LEU A 186 -0.74 -3.86 20.88
N GLU A 187 -0.62 -4.26 22.14
CA GLU A 187 -1.14 -5.55 22.63
C GLU A 187 -2.66 -5.66 22.39
N THR A 188 -3.39 -4.59 22.67
CA THR A 188 -4.83 -4.50 22.43
C THR A 188 -5.11 -4.65 20.93
N ALA A 189 -4.39 -3.92 20.07
CA ALA A 189 -4.58 -3.99 18.62
C ALA A 189 -4.26 -5.38 18.05
N THR A 190 -3.24 -6.07 18.55
CA THR A 190 -2.86 -7.43 18.09
C THR A 190 -3.86 -8.52 18.51
N ASN A 191 -4.66 -8.27 19.55
CA ASN A 191 -5.67 -9.22 20.02
C ASN A 191 -7.03 -9.06 19.30
N ILE A 192 -7.16 -8.05 18.43
CA ILE A 192 -8.38 -7.83 17.65
C ILE A 192 -8.50 -8.94 16.59
N GLN A 193 -9.63 -9.63 16.61
CA GLN A 193 -9.98 -10.61 15.59
C GLN A 193 -10.84 -9.94 14.53
N ALA A 194 -10.21 -9.49 13.44
CA ALA A 194 -10.94 -8.87 12.34
C ALA A 194 -11.85 -9.88 11.64
N THR A 195 -13.07 -9.45 11.29
CA THR A 195 -14.07 -10.33 10.66
C THR A 195 -14.15 -10.10 9.15
N THR A 196 -13.70 -8.94 8.68
CA THR A 196 -13.70 -8.58 7.26
C THR A 196 -12.29 -8.23 6.75
N PRO A 197 -12.03 -8.34 5.43
CA PRO A 197 -10.77 -7.91 4.86
C PRO A 197 -10.44 -6.44 5.12
N PHE A 198 -11.45 -5.56 5.13
CA PHE A 198 -11.25 -4.14 5.44
C PHE A 198 -10.81 -3.94 6.89
N GLU A 199 -11.49 -4.59 7.84
CA GLU A 199 -11.14 -4.55 9.25
C GLU A 199 -9.72 -5.05 9.47
N GLN A 200 -9.34 -6.15 8.82
CA GLN A 200 -7.98 -6.70 8.89
C GLN A 200 -6.95 -5.68 8.41
N ALA A 201 -7.14 -5.11 7.22
CA ALA A 201 -6.23 -4.09 6.67
C ALA A 201 -6.17 -2.83 7.55
N TYR A 202 -7.29 -2.44 8.16
CA TYR A 202 -7.36 -1.30 9.06
C TYR A 202 -6.61 -1.55 10.37
N VAL A 203 -6.80 -2.73 10.98
CA VAL A 203 -6.09 -3.17 12.19
C VAL A 203 -4.59 -3.32 11.92
N ASP A 204 -4.20 -3.96 10.81
CA ASP A 204 -2.80 -4.09 10.39
C ASP A 204 -2.14 -2.71 10.24
N ARG A 205 -2.84 -1.73 9.66
CA ARG A 205 -2.33 -0.36 9.56
C ARG A 205 -2.04 0.24 10.93
N ILE A 206 -2.94 0.05 11.90
CA ILE A 206 -2.77 0.56 13.27
C ILE A 206 -1.54 -0.09 13.92
N ILE A 207 -1.47 -1.43 13.86
CA ILE A 207 -0.36 -2.21 14.41
C ILE A 207 0.97 -1.76 13.79
N GLY A 208 1.02 -1.62 12.47
CA GLY A 208 2.19 -1.16 11.74
C GLY A 208 2.66 0.24 12.15
N ASN A 209 1.73 1.17 12.36
CA ASN A 209 2.05 2.51 12.88
C ASN A 209 2.60 2.45 14.31
N PHE A 210 2.00 1.64 15.19
CA PHE A 210 2.48 1.49 16.56
C PHE A 210 3.88 0.87 16.60
N TYR A 211 4.16 -0.13 15.76
CA TYR A 211 5.52 -0.67 15.64
C TYR A 211 6.51 0.36 15.10
N ALA A 212 6.11 1.19 14.12
CA ALA A 212 6.96 2.25 13.58
C ALA A 212 7.36 3.24 14.69
N GLU A 213 6.40 3.61 15.53
CA GLU A 213 6.62 4.53 16.65
C GLU A 213 7.47 3.92 17.78
N LEU A 214 7.33 2.61 18.03
CA LEU A 214 8.22 1.87 18.93
C LEU A 214 9.64 1.68 18.37
N GLY A 215 9.92 2.14 17.15
CA GLY A 215 11.20 1.93 16.47
C GLY A 215 11.43 0.50 15.99
N ARG A 216 10.37 -0.32 15.93
CA ARG A 216 10.40 -1.71 15.48
C ARG A 216 10.12 -1.79 13.97
N MET A 217 11.13 -1.38 13.20
CA MET A 217 10.98 -1.09 11.76
C MET A 217 10.60 -2.32 10.93
N GLU A 218 11.16 -3.50 11.20
CA GLU A 218 10.84 -4.73 10.46
C GLU A 218 9.36 -5.13 10.64
N GLN A 219 8.87 -5.11 11.88
CA GLN A 219 7.46 -5.40 12.18
C GLN A 219 6.54 -4.33 11.58
N ALA A 220 6.93 -3.06 11.65
CA ALA A 220 6.19 -1.98 11.02
C ALA A 220 6.06 -2.20 9.50
N ILE A 221 7.16 -2.51 8.83
CA ILE A 221 7.18 -2.79 7.38
C ILE A 221 6.26 -3.97 7.06
N TYR A 222 6.33 -5.05 7.82
CA TYR A 222 5.47 -6.22 7.63
C TYR A 222 3.98 -5.84 7.67
N TYR A 223 3.52 -5.25 8.76
CA TYR A 223 2.09 -4.93 8.94
C TYR A 223 1.60 -3.85 7.97
N LEU A 224 2.41 -2.83 7.67
CA LEU A 224 2.05 -1.80 6.69
C LEU A 224 2.00 -2.35 5.26
N ASN A 225 2.89 -3.30 4.94
CA ASN A 225 2.82 -4.02 3.68
C ASN A 225 1.52 -4.82 3.59
N GLU A 226 1.16 -5.62 4.62
CA GLU A 226 -0.11 -6.35 4.67
C GLU A 226 -1.32 -5.42 4.49
N ALA A 227 -1.36 -4.32 5.23
CA ALA A 227 -2.44 -3.33 5.16
C ALA A 227 -2.58 -2.68 3.77
N SER A 228 -1.49 -2.59 3.00
CA SER A 228 -1.47 -1.96 1.68
C SER A 228 -1.79 -2.90 0.52
N LYS A 229 -1.65 -4.23 0.67
CA LYS A 229 -1.72 -5.23 -0.42
C LYS A 229 -2.97 -5.18 -1.29
N VAL A 230 -4.12 -4.89 -0.70
CA VAL A 230 -5.44 -5.06 -1.37
C VAL A 230 -6.13 -3.72 -1.61
N GLN A 231 -5.46 -2.59 -1.31
CA GLN A 231 -6.04 -1.23 -1.39
C GLN A 231 -7.42 -1.10 -0.71
N LEU A 232 -7.68 -1.91 0.32
CA LEU A 232 -8.95 -1.92 1.05
C LEU A 232 -9.11 -0.67 1.90
N LEU A 233 -7.99 -0.11 2.37
CA LEU A 233 -7.97 1.15 3.10
C LEU A 233 -8.63 2.29 2.32
N THR A 234 -9.22 3.25 3.05
CA THR A 234 -9.68 4.51 2.47
C THR A 234 -8.53 5.20 1.75
N ASP A 235 -8.80 5.98 0.69
CA ASP A 235 -7.72 6.54 -0.13
C ASP A 235 -6.72 7.39 0.68
N VAL A 236 -7.20 8.14 1.68
CA VAL A 236 -6.34 8.87 2.62
C VAL A 236 -5.44 7.92 3.40
N SER A 237 -6.01 6.84 3.94
CA SER A 237 -5.26 5.86 4.73
C SER A 237 -4.30 5.07 3.86
N HIS A 238 -4.71 4.66 2.66
CA HIS A 238 -3.88 3.92 1.72
C HIS A 238 -2.66 4.74 1.31
N GLY A 239 -2.87 5.99 0.88
CA GLY A 239 -1.79 6.90 0.53
C GLY A 239 -0.83 7.12 1.71
N ALA A 240 -1.34 7.33 2.92
CA ALA A 240 -0.49 7.49 4.10
C ALA A 240 0.31 6.21 4.44
N THR A 241 -0.32 5.03 4.36
CA THR A 241 0.32 3.73 4.60
C THR A 241 1.43 3.46 3.59
N THR A 242 1.15 3.59 2.29
CA THR A 242 2.12 3.36 1.22
C THR A 242 3.30 4.32 1.34
N ARG A 243 3.03 5.57 1.73
CA ARG A 243 4.07 6.56 2.01
C ARG A 243 4.98 6.14 3.17
N LEU A 244 4.39 5.77 4.30
CA LEU A 244 5.14 5.36 5.49
C LEU A 244 5.96 4.10 5.22
N LEU A 245 5.38 3.11 4.54
CA LEU A 245 6.06 1.90 4.12
C LEU A 245 7.31 2.20 3.27
N ALA A 246 7.18 3.12 2.30
CA ALA A 246 8.29 3.54 1.46
C ALA A 246 9.41 4.22 2.28
N ASP A 247 9.02 5.10 3.21
CA ASP A 247 9.95 5.80 4.11
C ASP A 247 10.70 4.82 5.02
N LEU A 248 9.99 3.85 5.61
CA LEU A 248 10.61 2.82 6.45
C LEU A 248 11.59 1.95 5.66
N ASN A 249 11.20 1.48 4.47
CA ASN A 249 12.10 0.72 3.60
C ASN A 249 13.33 1.52 3.20
N TYR A 250 13.18 2.82 2.89
CA TYR A 250 14.30 3.70 2.57
C TYR A 250 15.29 3.78 3.75
N HIS A 251 14.79 3.91 4.97
CA HIS A 251 15.61 4.02 6.18
C HIS A 251 16.27 2.69 6.59
N GLN A 252 15.66 1.55 6.29
CA GLN A 252 16.28 0.22 6.46
C GLN A 252 17.29 -0.13 5.36
N GLY A 253 17.40 0.70 4.31
CA GLY A 253 18.29 0.43 3.18
C GLY A 253 17.71 -0.52 2.14
N HIS A 254 16.42 -0.88 2.25
CA HIS A 254 15.67 -1.63 1.26
C HIS A 254 15.29 -0.74 0.07
N TYR A 255 16.29 -0.20 -0.63
CA TYR A 255 16.11 0.88 -1.60
C TYR A 255 15.22 0.50 -2.79
N GLN A 256 15.25 -0.76 -3.25
CA GLN A 256 14.35 -1.21 -4.32
C GLN A 256 12.89 -1.20 -3.86
N ALA A 257 12.60 -1.82 -2.70
CA ALA A 257 11.26 -1.85 -2.12
C ALA A 257 10.74 -0.43 -1.79
N ALA A 258 11.64 0.47 -1.37
CA ALA A 258 11.32 1.87 -1.15
C ALA A 258 10.93 2.59 -2.45
N LEU A 259 11.68 2.37 -3.54
CA LEU A 259 11.36 2.93 -4.85
C LEU A 259 10.02 2.42 -5.36
N ASP A 260 9.77 1.11 -5.27
CA ASP A 260 8.51 0.50 -5.67
C ASP A 260 7.34 1.16 -4.93
N SER A 261 7.43 1.25 -3.60
CA SER A 261 6.40 1.87 -2.76
C SER A 261 6.25 3.39 -3.03
N TYR A 262 7.33 4.11 -3.33
CA TYR A 262 7.23 5.53 -3.69
C TYR A 262 6.56 5.74 -5.03
N HIS A 263 6.85 4.91 -6.03
CA HIS A 263 6.17 4.97 -7.32
C HIS A 263 4.70 4.62 -7.16
N ASP A 264 4.37 3.58 -6.40
CA ASP A 264 2.99 3.23 -6.06
C ASP A 264 2.27 4.41 -5.40
N TRP A 265 2.93 5.08 -4.44
CA TRP A 265 2.37 6.26 -3.77
C TRP A 265 2.17 7.45 -4.72
N ILE A 266 3.15 7.77 -5.58
CA ILE A 266 3.03 8.86 -6.56
C ILE A 266 1.92 8.55 -7.56
N ASN A 267 1.88 7.33 -8.07
CA ASN A 267 0.86 6.89 -9.03
C ASN A 267 -0.54 6.92 -8.39
N PHE A 268 -0.65 6.53 -7.12
CA PHE A 268 -1.91 6.50 -6.39
C PHE A 268 -2.40 7.90 -6.00
N THR A 269 -1.52 8.76 -5.47
CA THR A 269 -1.91 10.07 -4.92
C THR A 269 -1.79 11.23 -5.91
N GLY A 270 -1.00 11.06 -6.98
CA GLY A 270 -0.56 12.15 -7.86
C GLY A 270 0.34 13.19 -7.17
N ASN A 271 0.72 12.98 -5.90
CA ASN A 271 1.47 13.94 -5.11
C ASN A 271 2.95 13.94 -5.50
N GLN A 272 3.51 15.14 -5.66
CA GLN A 272 4.89 15.38 -6.08
C GLN A 272 5.68 16.07 -4.96
N ASP A 273 5.55 15.63 -3.71
CA ASP A 273 6.26 16.23 -2.57
C ASP A 273 7.79 16.18 -2.82
N PRO A 274 8.50 17.33 -2.83
CA PRO A 274 9.92 17.39 -3.18
C PRO A 274 10.82 16.51 -2.30
N ARG A 275 10.44 16.28 -1.04
CA ARG A 275 11.20 15.41 -0.12
C ARG A 275 11.12 13.95 -0.54
N VAL A 276 10.00 13.55 -1.15
CA VAL A 276 9.81 12.22 -1.74
C VAL A 276 10.71 12.04 -2.93
N LEU A 277 10.65 12.98 -3.86
CA LEU A 277 11.47 12.96 -5.08
C LEU A 277 12.96 12.91 -4.73
N ALA A 278 13.40 13.70 -3.75
CA ALA A 278 14.79 13.64 -3.26
C ALA A 278 15.17 12.25 -2.72
N ARG A 279 14.27 11.58 -1.98
CA ARG A 279 14.50 10.21 -1.48
C ARG A 279 14.53 9.19 -2.61
N ILE A 280 13.66 9.30 -3.60
CA ILE A 280 13.66 8.47 -4.82
C ILE A 280 15.00 8.60 -5.54
N THR A 281 15.44 9.84 -5.82
CA THR A 281 16.73 10.08 -6.47
C THR A 281 17.89 9.48 -5.67
N SER A 282 17.91 9.71 -4.35
CA SER A 282 18.91 9.14 -3.46
C SER A 282 18.92 7.60 -3.47
N ALA A 283 17.75 6.96 -3.37
CA ALA A 283 17.61 5.50 -3.41
C ALA A 283 18.12 4.92 -4.74
N ALA A 284 17.74 5.52 -5.87
CA ALA A 284 18.19 5.09 -7.19
C ALA A 284 19.71 5.22 -7.37
N LEU A 285 20.31 6.30 -6.86
CA LEU A 285 21.78 6.47 -6.89
C LEU A 285 22.50 5.41 -6.05
N LYS A 286 21.94 5.03 -4.89
CA LYS A 286 22.53 4.00 -4.03
C LYS A 286 22.48 2.62 -4.67
N LEU A 287 21.39 2.27 -5.36
CA LEU A 287 21.29 1.00 -6.10
C LEU A 287 22.27 0.91 -7.26
N ARG A 288 22.61 2.03 -7.92
CA ARG A 288 23.60 2.05 -9.02
C ARG A 288 25.05 1.91 -8.56
N ARG A 289 25.33 2.13 -7.28
CA ARG A 289 26.70 2.12 -6.71
C ARG A 289 27.06 0.79 -6.05
N ASN A 290 26.09 -0.09 -5.87
CA ASN A 290 26.24 -1.45 -5.36
C ASN A 290 26.23 -2.46 -6.51
#